data_AF-A0AA38R7S5-F1
#
_entry.id   AF-A0AA38R7S5-F1
#
_cell.length_a   1.000
_cell.length_b   1.000
_cell.length_c   1.000
_cell.angle_alpha   90.00
_cell.angle_beta   90.00
_cell.angle_gamma   90.00
#
_symmetry.space_group_name_H-M   'P 1'
#
loop_
_entity.id
_entity.type
_entity.pdbx_description
1 polymer ?
#
loop_
_entity_poly.entity_id
_entity_poly.type
_entity_poly.pdbx_seq_one_letter_code
_entity_poly.pdbx_strand_id
1 'polypeptide(L)'
;MSSGYAEGRVALQRRVRRRRPWLDAAQTPFRDDAPMMGPPGTTAADFEMPRLRRCPFNLGSMVWEARVDGGVDGYVWKVCFGAQGPFALKVFWDAKPADFPTYYAPQRECQNAALLQMMQTAVEQAAAASHPILVNAKPNTWDDAVANLAAFSDEARLKQPSPADHGSVPPLGLRQISTMPRMKRCYGWLTIPGKVFWNLHSSLRPPQVEVDRIKRYLRPDQEYIAIVYEYVEEGENDPDTM
;
A
#
# COMPACT_ATOMS: atom_id res chain seq x y z
N MET A 1 36.09 -11.60 21.72
CA MET A 1 35.41 -10.66 20.79
C MET A 1 33.89 -10.89 20.82
N SER A 2 33.19 -10.56 21.92
CA SER A 2 31.76 -10.96 22.04
C SER A 2 30.85 -10.02 22.83
N SER A 3 31.33 -8.86 23.32
CA SER A 3 30.51 -7.98 24.19
C SER A 3 29.86 -6.81 23.43
N GLY A 4 30.60 -6.15 22.52
CA GLY A 4 30.11 -4.96 21.82
C GLY A 4 29.00 -5.22 20.77
N TYR A 5 28.92 -6.44 20.22
CA TYR A 5 27.88 -6.82 19.25
C TYR A 5 26.50 -7.00 19.89
N ALA A 6 26.44 -7.44 21.15
CA ALA A 6 25.20 -7.62 21.89
C ALA A 6 24.65 -6.27 22.40
N GLU A 7 25.54 -5.37 22.86
CA GLU A 7 25.16 -4.02 23.32
C GLU A 7 24.61 -3.14 22.18
N GLY A 8 25.13 -3.29 20.95
CA GLY A 8 24.62 -2.60 19.78
C GLY A 8 23.17 -2.96 19.43
N ARG A 9 22.79 -4.25 19.54
CA ARG A 9 21.41 -4.72 19.28
C ARG A 9 20.42 -4.26 20.36
N VAL A 10 20.85 -4.26 21.62
CA VAL A 10 20.04 -3.78 22.75
C VAL A 10 19.85 -2.25 22.69
N ALA A 11 20.87 -1.51 22.25
CA ALA A 11 20.78 -0.06 22.07
C ALA A 11 19.84 0.34 20.91
N LEU A 12 19.84 -0.41 19.80
CA LEU A 12 18.91 -0.22 18.67
C LEU A 12 17.47 -0.54 19.08
N GLN A 13 17.25 -1.67 19.77
CA GLN A 13 15.94 -2.07 20.30
C GLN A 13 15.40 -1.09 21.35
N ARG A 14 16.26 -0.47 22.17
CA ARG A 14 15.88 0.57 23.15
C ARG A 14 15.54 1.91 22.50
N ARG A 15 16.13 2.26 21.36
CA ARG A 15 15.75 3.47 20.59
C ARG A 15 14.37 3.32 19.93
N VAL A 16 14.04 2.13 19.44
CA VAL A 16 12.72 1.83 18.82
C VAL A 16 11.59 1.87 19.86
N ARG A 17 11.83 1.41 21.09
CA ARG A 17 10.82 1.38 22.16
C ARG A 17 10.50 2.72 22.83
N ARG A 18 11.27 3.79 22.59
CA ARG A 18 11.09 5.11 23.24
C ARG A 18 10.50 6.20 22.34
N ARG A 19 10.38 5.98 21.03
CA ARG A 19 9.62 6.89 20.15
C ARG A 19 8.15 6.52 20.25
N ARG A 20 7.26 7.51 20.37
CA ARG A 20 5.81 7.32 20.26
C ARG A 20 5.52 7.09 18.78
N PRO A 21 5.39 5.84 18.28
CA PRO A 21 5.51 5.56 16.84
C PRO A 21 4.40 6.21 16.01
N TRP A 22 3.25 6.46 16.63
CA TRP A 22 2.09 7.11 16.01
C TRP A 22 2.23 8.64 15.84
N LEU A 23 3.07 9.30 16.64
CA LEU A 23 3.36 10.74 16.49
C LEU A 23 4.25 11.00 15.28
N ASP A 24 5.24 10.13 15.08
CA ASP A 24 6.14 10.18 13.92
C ASP A 24 5.44 9.65 12.65
N ALA A 25 4.49 8.71 12.80
CA ALA A 25 3.73 8.17 11.68
C ALA A 25 3.02 9.27 10.89
N ALA A 26 2.26 10.16 11.53
CA ALA A 26 1.46 11.18 10.82
C ALA A 26 2.29 12.16 9.96
N GLN A 27 3.61 12.26 10.18
CA GLN A 27 4.53 13.12 9.42
C GLN A 27 5.46 12.34 8.48
N THR A 28 5.40 11.00 8.49
CA THR A 28 6.25 10.17 7.65
C THR A 28 5.85 10.33 6.18
N PRO A 29 6.78 10.66 5.26
CA PRO A 29 6.48 10.72 3.84
C PRO A 29 5.92 9.38 3.34
N PHE A 30 4.75 9.42 2.69
CA PHE A 30 4.05 8.21 2.20
C PHE A 30 3.70 8.28 0.70
N ARG A 31 4.02 9.40 0.05
CA ARG A 31 3.87 9.61 -1.39
C ARG A 31 5.23 9.87 -2.02
N ASP A 32 5.37 9.39 -3.23
CA ASP A 32 6.50 9.64 -4.12
C ASP A 32 5.96 10.30 -5.41
N ASP A 33 6.53 11.43 -5.79
CA ASP A 33 6.14 12.19 -6.98
C ASP A 33 6.62 11.55 -8.29
N ALA A 34 7.54 10.59 -8.20
CA ALA A 34 7.95 9.78 -9.35
C ALA A 34 6.73 9.06 -9.96
N PRO A 35 6.59 9.07 -11.30
CA PRO A 35 5.49 8.38 -11.95
C PRO A 35 5.61 6.86 -11.71
N MET A 36 4.47 6.19 -11.53
CA MET A 36 4.40 4.75 -11.34
C MET A 36 4.66 4.01 -12.67
N MET A 37 5.92 3.98 -13.07
CA MET A 37 6.42 3.32 -14.28
C MET A 37 7.40 2.22 -13.90
N GLY A 38 7.18 1.00 -14.39
CA GLY A 38 8.01 -0.16 -14.04
C GLY A 38 7.87 -0.61 -12.58
N PRO A 39 8.67 -1.59 -12.13
CA PRO A 39 8.62 -2.12 -10.77
C PRO A 39 9.10 -1.08 -9.73
N PRO A 40 8.59 -1.14 -8.48
CA PRO A 40 9.16 -0.42 -7.34
C PRO A 40 10.52 -0.99 -6.93
N GLY A 41 11.26 -0.23 -6.12
CA GLY A 41 12.45 -0.74 -5.42
C GLY A 41 12.08 -1.78 -4.36
N THR A 42 13.00 -2.69 -4.06
CA THR A 42 12.82 -3.80 -3.12
C THR A 42 13.92 -3.87 -2.06
N THR A 43 14.61 -2.75 -1.79
CA THR A 43 15.63 -2.68 -0.74
C THR A 43 14.99 -2.62 0.66
N ALA A 44 15.75 -2.94 1.71
CA ALA A 44 15.26 -2.85 3.08
C ALA A 44 14.82 -1.42 3.43
N ALA A 45 15.51 -0.42 2.89
CA ALA A 45 15.17 0.99 3.06
C ALA A 45 13.82 1.33 2.40
N ASP A 46 13.53 0.74 1.24
CA ASP A 46 12.21 0.90 0.60
C ASP A 46 11.11 0.33 1.50
N PHE A 47 11.33 -0.85 2.11
CA PHE A 47 10.33 -1.51 2.96
C PHE A 47 10.14 -0.78 4.30
N GLU A 48 11.18 -0.11 4.80
CA GLU A 48 11.11 0.72 6.00
C GLU A 48 10.29 2.01 5.77
N MET A 49 10.38 2.60 4.57
CA MET A 49 9.63 3.80 4.17
C MET A 49 8.87 3.60 2.85
N PRO A 50 7.80 2.80 2.86
CA PRO A 50 7.01 2.56 1.65
C PRO A 50 6.30 3.83 1.22
N ARG A 51 6.56 4.27 -0.01
CA ARG A 51 5.95 5.45 -0.61
C ARG A 51 5.26 5.08 -1.90
N LEU A 52 3.98 5.43 -2.01
CA LEU A 52 3.23 5.15 -3.24
C LEU A 52 3.67 6.14 -4.32
N ARG A 53 4.00 5.62 -5.51
CA ARG A 53 4.34 6.43 -6.69
C ARG A 53 3.10 7.10 -7.29
N ARG A 54 3.31 8.21 -8.00
CA ARG A 54 2.23 9.03 -8.58
C ARG A 54 1.62 8.33 -9.78
N CYS A 55 0.30 8.43 -9.91
CA CYS A 55 -0.44 7.92 -11.05
C CYS A 55 0.04 8.62 -12.35
N PRO A 56 0.42 7.86 -13.39
CA PRO A 56 0.89 8.44 -14.64
C PRO A 56 -0.23 8.95 -15.53
N PHE A 57 -1.50 8.70 -15.17
CA PHE A 57 -2.65 9.10 -15.99
C PHE A 57 -2.87 10.61 -15.99
N ASN A 58 -3.33 11.14 -17.12
CA ASN A 58 -3.62 12.55 -17.27
C ASN A 58 -4.98 12.90 -16.65
N LEU A 59 -4.97 13.60 -15.51
CA LEU A 59 -6.18 14.06 -14.82
C LEU A 59 -7.09 14.92 -15.71
N GLY A 60 -6.55 15.69 -16.66
CA GLY A 60 -7.33 16.50 -17.58
C GLY A 60 -8.16 15.70 -18.59
N SER A 61 -7.84 14.41 -18.76
CA SER A 61 -8.60 13.48 -19.60
C SER A 61 -9.61 12.62 -18.81
N MET A 62 -9.74 12.86 -17.51
CA MET A 62 -10.56 12.02 -16.64
C MET A 62 -12.05 12.28 -16.86
N VAL A 63 -12.82 11.20 -17.01
CA VAL A 63 -14.27 11.20 -17.15
C VAL A 63 -14.88 10.41 -16.00
N TRP A 64 -15.87 10.99 -15.33
CA TRP A 64 -16.62 10.35 -14.25
C TRP A 64 -17.79 9.56 -14.85
N GLU A 65 -17.84 8.26 -14.62
CA GLU A 65 -18.90 7.40 -15.18
C GLU A 65 -20.02 7.14 -14.17
N ALA A 66 -19.66 6.71 -12.96
CA ALA A 66 -20.62 6.35 -11.93
C ALA A 66 -20.07 6.55 -10.53
N ARG A 67 -20.96 6.78 -9.56
CA ARG A 67 -20.66 6.55 -8.15
C ARG A 67 -20.70 5.05 -7.89
N VAL A 68 -19.74 4.55 -7.12
CA VAL A 68 -19.70 3.15 -6.71
C VAL A 68 -20.22 3.06 -5.28
N ASP A 69 -19.40 3.42 -4.30
CA ASP A 69 -19.78 3.40 -2.89
C ASP A 69 -18.78 4.20 -2.04
N GLY A 70 -19.04 4.39 -0.75
CA GLY A 70 -18.08 4.98 0.17
C GLY A 70 -18.29 4.58 1.63
N GLY A 71 -17.29 4.87 2.44
CA GLY A 71 -17.26 4.53 3.85
C GLY A 71 -16.56 5.60 4.70
N VAL A 72 -15.98 5.18 5.83
CA VAL A 72 -15.34 6.10 6.80
C VAL A 72 -14.15 6.87 6.22
N ASP A 73 -13.43 6.26 5.29
CA ASP A 73 -12.14 6.75 4.80
C ASP A 73 -12.22 7.58 3.52
N GLY A 74 -13.18 7.26 2.67
CA GLY A 74 -13.34 7.90 1.37
C GLY A 74 -14.55 7.38 0.61
N TYR A 75 -14.67 7.86 -0.62
CA TYR A 75 -15.72 7.50 -1.56
C TYR A 75 -15.08 7.08 -2.89
N VAL A 76 -15.75 6.19 -3.60
CA VAL A 76 -15.24 5.54 -4.81
C VAL A 76 -16.14 5.88 -6.00
N TRP A 77 -15.49 6.21 -7.11
CA TRP A 77 -16.13 6.41 -8.40
C TRP A 77 -15.55 5.46 -9.44
N LYS A 78 -16.38 5.08 -10.41
CA LYS A 78 -15.96 4.48 -11.67
C LYS A 78 -15.56 5.62 -12.62
N VAL A 79 -14.33 5.59 -13.12
CA VAL A 79 -13.78 6.64 -13.98
C VAL A 79 -13.02 6.07 -15.17
N CYS A 80 -12.89 6.86 -16.23
CA CYS A 80 -12.01 6.60 -17.36
C CYS A 80 -10.98 7.73 -17.50
N PHE A 81 -9.82 7.45 -18.11
CA PHE A 81 -8.80 8.44 -18.45
C PHE A 81 -8.56 8.40 -19.96
N GLY A 82 -9.17 9.33 -20.70
CA GLY A 82 -9.22 9.27 -22.16
C GLY A 82 -9.95 8.00 -22.63
N ALA A 83 -9.29 7.19 -23.45
CA ALA A 83 -9.81 5.91 -23.92
C ALA A 83 -9.45 4.71 -23.00
N GLN A 84 -8.75 4.95 -21.88
CA GLN A 84 -8.38 3.90 -20.92
C GLN A 84 -9.39 3.81 -19.79
N GLY A 85 -9.75 2.60 -19.40
CA GLY A 85 -10.64 2.33 -18.27
C GLY A 85 -11.62 1.17 -18.56
N PRO A 86 -12.57 0.93 -17.65
CA PRO A 86 -12.82 1.71 -16.42
C PRO A 86 -11.80 1.45 -15.31
N PHE A 87 -11.71 2.41 -14.37
CA PHE A 87 -10.91 2.35 -13.15
C PHE A 87 -11.76 2.70 -11.93
N ALA A 88 -11.35 2.22 -10.75
CA ALA A 88 -11.88 2.64 -9.47
C ALA A 88 -11.03 3.78 -8.90
N LEU A 89 -11.63 4.95 -8.68
CA LEU A 89 -10.99 6.11 -8.08
C LEU A 89 -11.50 6.30 -6.65
N LYS A 90 -10.67 5.97 -5.66
CA LYS A 90 -10.96 6.23 -4.25
C LYS A 90 -10.45 7.62 -3.87
N VAL A 91 -11.35 8.53 -3.52
CA VAL A 91 -11.02 9.86 -3.00
C VAL A 91 -11.22 9.84 -1.49
N PHE A 92 -10.21 10.26 -0.74
CA PHE A 92 -10.28 10.29 0.72
C PHE A 92 -10.96 11.56 1.23
N TRP A 93 -11.70 11.44 2.34
CA TRP A 93 -12.39 12.60 2.94
C TRP A 93 -11.43 13.60 3.58
N ASP A 94 -10.30 13.12 4.11
CA ASP A 94 -9.34 13.92 4.85
C ASP A 94 -8.30 14.50 3.88
N ALA A 95 -8.39 15.81 3.61
CA ALA A 95 -7.43 16.54 2.74
C ALA A 95 -6.06 16.72 3.39
N LYS A 96 -6.01 16.76 4.73
CA LYS A 96 -4.82 16.95 5.55
C LYS A 96 -4.93 16.07 6.79
N PRO A 97 -3.81 15.61 7.35
CA PRO A 97 -3.83 14.97 8.67
C PRO A 97 -4.36 15.95 9.72
N ALA A 98 -4.98 15.43 10.78
CA ALA A 98 -5.34 16.25 11.93
C ALA A 98 -4.08 16.77 12.64
N ASP A 99 -4.20 17.90 13.34
CA ASP A 99 -3.09 18.52 14.09
C ASP A 99 -2.62 17.68 15.30
N PHE A 100 -3.33 16.61 15.61
CA PHE A 100 -2.98 15.63 16.64
C PHE A 100 -2.79 14.25 16.01
N PRO A 101 -1.91 13.40 16.58
CA PRO A 101 -1.52 12.12 16.00
C PRO A 101 -2.69 11.14 16.02
N THR A 102 -3.42 11.10 14.92
CA THR A 102 -4.58 10.23 14.73
C THR A 102 -4.45 9.46 13.42
N TYR A 103 -5.36 8.51 13.23
CA TYR A 103 -5.51 7.76 12.00
C TYR A 103 -5.69 8.71 10.80
N TYR A 104 -4.83 8.57 9.79
CA TYR A 104 -4.92 9.30 8.53
C TYR A 104 -5.01 8.30 7.38
N ALA A 105 -6.23 8.09 6.87
CA ALA A 105 -6.53 7.05 5.88
C ALA A 105 -5.68 7.13 4.59
N PRO A 106 -5.45 8.31 3.98
CA PRO A 106 -4.60 8.41 2.78
C PRO A 106 -3.20 7.84 2.99
N GLN A 107 -2.61 8.09 4.17
CA GLN A 107 -1.29 7.58 4.48
C GLN A 107 -1.28 6.06 4.56
N ARG A 108 -2.21 5.49 5.33
CA ARG A 108 -2.29 4.03 5.52
C ARG A 108 -2.50 3.31 4.19
N GLU A 109 -3.39 3.82 3.36
CA GLU A 109 -3.66 3.20 2.06
C GLU A 109 -2.43 3.29 1.14
N CYS A 110 -1.78 4.46 1.06
CA CYS A 110 -0.59 4.61 0.22
C CYS A 110 0.53 3.64 0.65
N GLN A 111 0.81 3.55 1.95
CA GLN A 111 1.84 2.66 2.48
C GLN A 111 1.50 1.19 2.21
N ASN A 112 0.25 0.78 2.45
CA ASN A 112 -0.19 -0.60 2.19
C ASN A 112 -0.11 -0.94 0.70
N ALA A 113 -0.57 -0.05 -0.18
CA ALA A 113 -0.50 -0.27 -1.62
C ALA A 113 0.95 -0.37 -2.11
N ALA A 114 1.84 0.50 -1.61
CA ALA A 114 3.27 0.44 -1.94
C ALA A 114 3.92 -0.86 -1.45
N LEU A 115 3.68 -1.25 -0.19
CA LEU A 115 4.19 -2.50 0.36
C LEU A 115 3.76 -3.72 -0.45
N LEU A 116 2.48 -3.79 -0.82
CA LEU A 116 1.95 -4.90 -1.63
C LEU A 116 2.60 -4.95 -3.03
N GLN A 117 2.80 -3.81 -3.68
CA GLN A 117 3.51 -3.75 -4.96
C GLN A 117 4.96 -4.22 -4.83
N MET A 118 5.65 -3.82 -3.76
CA MET A 118 7.03 -4.22 -3.50
C MET A 118 7.14 -5.71 -3.19
N MET A 119 6.25 -6.26 -2.38
CA MET A 119 6.19 -7.70 -2.11
C MET A 119 5.95 -8.48 -3.40
N GLN A 120 5.05 -8.02 -4.26
CA GLN A 120 4.76 -8.65 -5.55
C GLN A 120 6.01 -8.67 -6.43
N THR A 121 6.68 -7.52 -6.59
CA THR A 121 7.92 -7.42 -7.35
C THR A 121 9.03 -8.29 -6.76
N ALA A 122 9.20 -8.32 -5.44
CA ALA A 122 10.18 -9.18 -4.79
C ALA A 122 9.92 -10.67 -5.09
N VAL A 123 8.66 -11.11 -5.07
CA VAL A 123 8.27 -12.48 -5.41
C VAL A 123 8.51 -12.79 -6.88
N GLU A 124 8.18 -11.87 -7.80
CA GLU A 124 8.43 -12.04 -9.24
C GLU A 124 9.93 -12.16 -9.54
N GLN A 125 10.76 -11.32 -8.92
CA GLN A 125 12.22 -11.39 -9.04
C GLN A 125 12.80 -12.68 -8.44
N ALA A 126 12.28 -13.10 -7.28
CA ALA A 126 12.64 -14.35 -6.61
C ALA A 126 12.34 -15.56 -7.52
N ALA A 127 11.16 -15.59 -8.11
CA ALA A 127 10.73 -16.64 -9.03
C ALA A 127 11.59 -16.66 -10.30
N ALA A 128 11.90 -15.51 -10.89
CA ALA A 128 12.79 -15.41 -12.05
C ALA A 128 14.21 -15.94 -11.75
N ALA A 129 14.68 -15.79 -10.50
CA ALA A 129 15.95 -16.34 -10.02
C ALA A 129 15.86 -17.79 -9.53
N SER A 130 14.69 -18.44 -9.61
CA SER A 130 14.43 -19.78 -9.03
C SER A 130 14.78 -19.88 -7.53
N HIS A 131 14.60 -18.79 -6.79
CA HIS A 131 15.02 -18.66 -5.40
C HIS A 131 13.86 -18.09 -4.55
N PRO A 132 12.88 -18.95 -4.16
CA PRO A 132 11.67 -18.51 -3.47
C PRO A 132 11.96 -17.87 -2.12
N ILE A 133 11.09 -16.95 -1.70
CA ILE A 133 11.25 -16.23 -0.43
C ILE A 133 10.84 -17.14 0.72
N LEU A 134 11.70 -17.28 1.71
CA LEU A 134 11.41 -18.03 2.93
C LEU A 134 10.89 -17.09 4.02
N VAL A 135 9.74 -17.42 4.59
CA VAL A 135 9.13 -16.68 5.72
C VAL A 135 8.81 -17.63 6.87
N ASN A 136 8.71 -17.11 8.09
CA ASN A 136 8.18 -17.86 9.23
C ASN A 136 6.73 -18.28 8.93
N ALA A 137 6.46 -19.57 8.95
CA ALA A 137 5.15 -20.15 8.63
C ALA A 137 4.08 -19.86 9.69
N LYS A 138 4.49 -19.53 10.93
CA LYS A 138 3.60 -19.28 12.07
C LYS A 138 4.08 -18.03 12.83
N PRO A 139 3.96 -16.82 12.25
CA PRO A 139 4.33 -15.60 12.94
C PRO A 139 3.33 -15.35 14.08
N ASN A 140 3.82 -15.24 15.32
CA ASN A 140 2.96 -15.04 16.51
C ASN A 140 3.30 -13.76 17.27
N THR A 141 4.38 -13.08 16.89
CA THR A 141 4.83 -11.85 17.52
C THR A 141 4.98 -10.72 16.50
N TRP A 142 5.05 -9.50 17.00
CA TRP A 142 5.39 -8.34 16.16
C TRP A 142 6.78 -8.50 15.52
N ASP A 143 7.75 -9.03 16.26
CA ASP A 143 9.09 -9.29 15.73
C ASP A 143 9.06 -10.34 14.59
N ASP A 144 8.21 -11.37 14.69
CA ASP A 144 8.02 -12.33 13.61
C ASP A 144 7.42 -11.67 12.35
N ALA A 145 6.44 -10.78 12.53
CA ALA A 145 5.82 -10.07 11.42
C ALA A 145 6.82 -9.15 10.72
N VAL A 146 7.66 -8.44 11.49
CA VAL A 146 8.73 -7.59 10.95
C VAL A 146 9.79 -8.44 10.25
N ALA A 147 10.18 -9.58 10.81
CA ALA A 147 11.12 -10.49 10.15
C ALA A 147 10.55 -11.05 8.84
N ASN A 148 9.26 -11.39 8.80
CA ASN A 148 8.58 -11.83 7.58
C ASN A 148 8.53 -10.73 6.52
N LEU A 149 8.25 -9.49 6.90
CA LEU A 149 8.29 -8.37 5.96
C LEU A 149 9.70 -8.15 5.42
N ALA A 150 10.70 -8.17 6.31
CA ALA A 150 12.11 -7.99 5.94
C ALA A 150 12.60 -9.06 4.95
N ALA A 151 12.06 -10.29 5.01
CA ALA A 151 12.42 -11.37 4.09
C ALA A 151 12.18 -11.03 2.61
N PHE A 152 11.28 -10.07 2.31
CA PHE A 152 11.03 -9.60 0.95
C PHE A 152 12.06 -8.57 0.47
N SER A 153 12.95 -8.08 1.32
CA SER A 153 14.00 -7.15 0.88
C SER A 153 15.11 -7.87 0.14
N ASP A 154 15.80 -7.16 -0.75
CA ASP A 154 16.95 -7.68 -1.49
C ASP A 154 18.03 -8.22 -0.54
N GLU A 155 18.35 -7.45 0.51
CA GLU A 155 19.40 -7.77 1.47
C GLU A 155 19.10 -9.03 2.28
N ALA A 156 17.83 -9.30 2.56
CA ALA A 156 17.42 -10.51 3.27
C ALA A 156 17.29 -11.68 2.31
N ARG A 157 16.52 -11.53 1.23
CA ARG A 157 16.24 -12.58 0.25
C ARG A 157 17.50 -13.17 -0.37
N LEU A 158 18.47 -12.32 -0.75
CA LEU A 158 19.74 -12.77 -1.35
C LEU A 158 20.65 -13.52 -0.37
N LYS A 159 20.41 -13.40 0.94
CA LYS A 159 21.15 -14.14 1.98
C LYS A 159 20.44 -15.43 2.41
N GLN A 160 19.22 -15.67 1.93
CA GLN A 160 18.50 -16.89 2.27
C GLN A 160 19.14 -18.10 1.58
N PRO A 161 19.13 -19.29 2.22
CA PRO A 161 19.64 -20.52 1.62
C PRO A 161 18.93 -20.83 0.30
N SER A 162 19.67 -21.35 -0.68
CA SER A 162 19.05 -21.76 -1.95
C SER A 162 18.34 -23.10 -1.81
N PRO A 163 17.24 -23.35 -2.54
CA PRO A 163 16.68 -24.70 -2.67
C PRO A 163 17.72 -25.72 -3.18
N ALA A 164 18.72 -25.26 -3.94
CA ALA A 164 19.84 -26.10 -4.37
C ALA A 164 20.69 -26.62 -3.18
N ASP A 165 20.72 -25.88 -2.06
CA ASP A 165 21.55 -26.21 -0.90
C ASP A 165 20.88 -27.22 0.06
N HIS A 166 19.55 -27.33 0.04
CA HIS A 166 18.78 -28.10 1.02
C HIS A 166 17.73 -29.05 0.42
N GLY A 167 17.70 -29.21 -0.91
CA GLY A 167 16.66 -29.95 -1.60
C GLY A 167 15.31 -29.19 -1.63
N SER A 168 14.29 -29.80 -2.23
CA SER A 168 12.98 -29.15 -2.45
C SER A 168 12.17 -28.86 -1.17
N VAL A 169 12.67 -29.21 0.01
CA VAL A 169 11.93 -29.08 1.28
C VAL A 169 12.45 -27.84 2.03
N PRO A 170 11.58 -26.87 2.38
CA PRO A 170 11.99 -25.73 3.18
C PRO A 170 12.46 -26.15 4.58
N PRO A 171 13.40 -25.41 5.21
CA PRO A 171 13.81 -25.66 6.59
C PRO A 171 12.60 -25.66 7.55
N LEU A 172 12.70 -26.45 8.63
CA LEU A 172 11.61 -26.62 9.60
C LEU A 172 11.13 -25.26 10.13
N GLY A 173 9.81 -25.03 10.07
CA GLY A 173 9.18 -23.78 10.54
C GLY A 173 9.15 -22.64 9.52
N LEU A 174 9.78 -22.81 8.35
CA LEU A 174 9.73 -21.86 7.24
C LEU A 174 8.74 -22.31 6.15
N ARG A 175 8.18 -21.34 5.45
CA ARG A 175 7.32 -21.52 4.27
C ARG A 175 7.93 -20.79 3.09
N GLN A 176 7.92 -21.45 1.92
CA GLN A 176 8.27 -20.82 0.65
C GLN A 176 7.09 -19.99 0.13
N ILE A 177 7.40 -18.76 -0.27
CA ILE A 177 6.52 -17.87 -1.03
C ILE A 177 7.10 -17.78 -2.44
N SER A 178 6.44 -18.44 -3.37
CA SER A 178 6.79 -18.47 -4.80
C SER A 178 5.80 -17.69 -5.67
N THR A 179 4.64 -17.36 -5.12
CA THR A 179 3.56 -16.64 -5.80
C THR A 179 2.87 -15.70 -4.82
N MET A 180 2.25 -14.64 -5.34
CA MET A 180 1.30 -13.82 -4.61
C MET A 180 -0.11 -14.07 -5.15
N PRO A 181 -1.15 -14.04 -4.28
CA PRO A 181 -2.53 -14.00 -4.74
C PRO A 181 -2.77 -12.82 -5.69
N ARG A 182 -3.79 -12.93 -6.56
CA ARG A 182 -4.16 -11.82 -7.44
C ARG A 182 -4.58 -10.62 -6.60
N MET A 183 -3.75 -9.59 -6.61
CA MET A 183 -4.08 -8.29 -6.02
C MET A 183 -4.70 -7.38 -7.08
N LYS A 184 -5.69 -6.57 -6.69
CA LYS A 184 -6.19 -5.48 -7.53
C LYS A 184 -5.03 -4.54 -7.86
N ARG A 185 -4.83 -4.24 -9.15
CA ARG A 185 -3.71 -3.35 -9.53
C ARG A 185 -3.94 -1.96 -8.97
N CYS A 186 -2.94 -1.41 -8.30
CA CYS A 186 -2.86 0.01 -7.94
C CYS A 186 -2.09 0.74 -9.03
N TYR A 187 -2.65 1.83 -9.52
CA TYR A 187 -2.05 2.69 -10.55
C TYR A 187 -1.42 3.96 -9.97
N GLY A 188 -1.46 4.13 -8.64
CA GLY A 188 -0.80 5.21 -7.92
C GLY A 188 -1.74 6.30 -7.43
N TRP A 189 -1.14 7.29 -6.76
CA TRP A 189 -1.88 8.40 -6.16
C TRP A 189 -2.00 9.60 -7.11
N LEU A 190 -3.02 10.41 -6.90
CA LEU A 190 -3.22 11.70 -7.56
C LEU A 190 -3.86 12.70 -6.60
N THR A 191 -3.86 13.98 -6.99
CA THR A 191 -4.51 15.05 -6.24
C THR A 191 -5.70 15.59 -7.05
N ILE A 192 -6.88 15.68 -6.44
CA ILE A 192 -8.10 16.21 -7.05
C ILE A 192 -8.51 17.52 -6.37
N PRO A 193 -8.65 18.63 -7.11
CA PRO A 193 -9.21 19.86 -6.57
C PRO A 193 -10.68 19.66 -6.17
N GLY A 194 -11.04 20.07 -4.95
CA GLY A 194 -12.38 19.93 -4.38
C GLY A 194 -13.48 20.56 -5.24
N LYS A 195 -13.17 21.68 -5.91
CA LYS A 195 -14.08 22.34 -6.88
C LYS A 195 -14.57 21.42 -8.00
N VAL A 196 -13.83 20.38 -8.38
CA VAL A 196 -14.25 19.42 -9.41
C VAL A 196 -15.57 18.77 -9.03
N PHE A 197 -15.74 18.38 -7.76
CA PHE A 197 -16.92 17.68 -7.27
C PHE A 197 -18.21 18.52 -7.32
N TRP A 198 -18.09 19.84 -7.30
CA TRP A 198 -19.24 20.75 -7.37
C TRP A 198 -19.75 20.97 -8.79
N ASN A 199 -18.87 20.79 -9.77
CA ASN A 199 -19.20 20.89 -11.19
C ASN A 199 -19.75 19.56 -11.76
N LEU A 200 -19.74 18.49 -10.96
CA LEU A 200 -20.31 17.20 -11.38
C LEU A 200 -21.85 17.28 -11.46
N HIS A 201 -22.40 16.48 -12.38
CA HIS A 201 -23.83 16.19 -12.42
C HIS A 201 -24.30 15.64 -11.07
N SER A 202 -25.54 15.92 -10.67
CA SER A 202 -26.07 15.58 -9.34
C SER A 202 -25.95 14.09 -9.00
N SER A 203 -26.09 13.21 -9.99
CA SER A 203 -25.93 11.75 -9.84
C SER A 203 -24.49 11.30 -9.54
N LEU A 204 -23.50 12.17 -9.76
CA LEU A 204 -22.07 11.90 -9.56
C LEU A 204 -21.47 12.68 -8.37
N ARG A 205 -22.21 13.64 -7.81
CA ARG A 205 -21.73 14.43 -6.67
C ARG A 205 -21.51 13.54 -5.44
N PRO A 206 -20.46 13.80 -4.65
CA PRO A 206 -20.24 13.08 -3.39
C PRO A 206 -21.46 13.28 -2.48
N PRO A 207 -22.06 12.20 -1.94
CA PRO A 207 -23.08 12.35 -0.92
C PRO A 207 -22.44 12.86 0.38
N GLN A 208 -23.25 13.47 1.24
CA GLN A 208 -22.88 13.60 2.64
C GLN A 208 -23.07 12.23 3.28
N VAL A 209 -22.00 11.67 3.83
CA VAL A 209 -22.00 10.35 4.44
C VAL A 209 -21.93 10.51 5.95
N GLU A 210 -22.78 9.79 6.68
CA GLU A 210 -22.70 9.70 8.14
C GLU A 210 -22.39 8.26 8.53
N VAL A 211 -21.20 8.03 9.10
CA VAL A 211 -20.79 6.72 9.64
C VAL A 211 -20.38 6.90 11.09
N ASP A 212 -20.99 6.14 11.99
CA ASP A 212 -20.67 6.14 13.42
C ASP A 212 -20.58 7.55 14.04
N ARG A 213 -21.53 8.43 13.68
CA ARG A 213 -21.66 9.85 14.08
C ARG A 213 -20.64 10.80 13.46
N ILE A 214 -19.78 10.33 12.56
CA ILE A 214 -18.85 11.15 11.79
C ILE A 214 -19.51 11.56 10.48
N LYS A 215 -19.70 12.86 10.29
CA LYS A 215 -20.16 13.43 9.02
C LYS A 215 -18.98 13.66 8.10
N ARG A 216 -19.03 13.08 6.90
CA ARG A 216 -18.02 13.16 5.86
C ARG A 216 -18.57 13.88 4.63
N TYR A 217 -17.80 14.83 4.12
CA TYR A 217 -18.12 15.58 2.90
C TYR A 217 -16.85 16.20 2.30
N LEU A 218 -16.89 16.49 1.00
CA LEU A 218 -15.80 17.16 0.28
C LEU A 218 -16.10 18.66 0.16
N ARG A 219 -15.11 19.48 0.52
CA ARG A 219 -15.16 20.94 0.47
C ARG A 219 -14.57 21.46 -0.84
N PRO A 220 -15.11 22.54 -1.44
CA PRO A 220 -14.61 23.06 -2.71
C PRO A 220 -13.21 23.68 -2.63
N ASP A 221 -12.83 24.17 -1.46
CA ASP A 221 -11.62 24.97 -1.17
C ASP A 221 -10.39 24.13 -0.82
N GLN A 222 -10.48 22.81 -0.93
CA GLN A 222 -9.42 21.87 -0.56
C GLN A 222 -8.93 21.04 -1.75
N GLU A 223 -7.76 20.43 -1.60
CA GLU A 223 -7.24 19.42 -2.52
C GLU A 223 -7.24 18.06 -1.82
N TYR A 224 -7.76 17.05 -2.50
CA TYR A 224 -7.93 15.72 -1.94
C TYR A 224 -6.95 14.74 -2.56
N ILE A 225 -6.39 13.86 -1.73
CA ILE A 225 -5.65 12.71 -2.21
C ILE A 225 -6.66 11.68 -2.74
N ALA A 226 -6.33 11.07 -3.86
CA ALA A 226 -7.05 9.92 -4.39
C ALA A 226 -6.06 8.86 -4.89
N ILE A 227 -6.52 7.61 -4.96
CA ILE A 227 -5.76 6.49 -5.51
C ILE A 227 -6.60 5.82 -6.59
N VAL A 228 -5.93 5.48 -7.70
CA VAL A 228 -6.53 4.80 -8.84
C VAL A 228 -6.22 3.31 -8.73
N TYR A 229 -7.27 2.50 -8.83
CA TYR A 229 -7.20 1.05 -8.83
C TYR A 229 -7.85 0.45 -10.07
N GLU A 230 -7.51 -0.80 -10.35
CA GLU A 230 -8.26 -1.67 -11.25
C GLU A 230 -9.73 -1.68 -10.85
N TYR A 231 -10.61 -1.43 -11.81
CA TYR A 231 -12.03 -1.66 -11.64
C TYR A 231 -12.30 -3.15 -11.89
N VAL A 232 -12.93 -3.81 -10.92
CA VAL A 232 -13.39 -5.19 -11.06
C VAL A 232 -14.89 -5.13 -11.26
N GLU A 233 -15.36 -5.58 -12.43
CA GLU A 233 -16.79 -5.64 -12.74
C GLU A 233 -17.51 -6.60 -11.78
N GLU A 234 -18.78 -6.32 -11.51
CA GLU A 234 -19.63 -7.21 -10.74
C GLU A 234 -19.79 -8.55 -11.47
N GLY A 235 -19.58 -9.64 -10.74
CA GLY A 235 -19.66 -10.99 -11.25
C GLY A 235 -19.67 -12.00 -10.12
N GLU A 236 -19.85 -13.28 -10.46
CA GLU A 236 -19.74 -14.35 -9.47
C GLU A 236 -18.32 -14.38 -8.90
N ASN A 237 -18.21 -14.49 -7.56
CA ASN A 237 -16.92 -14.69 -6.92
C ASN A 237 -16.40 -16.07 -7.31
N ASP A 238 -15.25 -16.11 -7.99
CA ASP A 238 -14.56 -17.36 -8.28
C ASP A 238 -13.90 -17.88 -6.99
N PRO A 239 -14.37 -19.00 -6.42
CA PRO A 239 -13.82 -19.54 -5.18
C PRO A 239 -12.35 -19.95 -5.30
N ASP A 240 -11.82 -20.15 -6.51
CA ASP A 240 -10.41 -20.50 -6.75
C ASP A 240 -9.48 -19.26 -6.73
N THR A 241 -10.06 -18.06 -6.60
CA THR A 241 -9.29 -16.80 -6.44
C THR A 241 -9.32 -16.23 -5.01
N MET A 242 -9.87 -16.97 -4.03
CA MET A 242 -9.88 -16.62 -2.59
C MET A 242 -8.74 -17.28 -1.81
#